data_AF-A0A9L0RZ41-F1
#
_entry.id   AF-A0A9L0RZ41-F1
#
_cell.length_a   1.000
_cell.length_b   1.000
_cell.length_c   1.000
_cell.angle_alpha   90.00
_cell.angle_beta   90.00
_cell.angle_gamma   90.00
#
_symmetry.space_group_name_H-M   'P 1'
#
loop_
_entity.id
_entity.type
_entity.pdbx_description
1 polymer ?
#
loop_
_entity_poly.entity_id
_entity_poly.type
_entity_poly.pdbx_seq_one_letter_code
_entity_poly.pdbx_strand_id
1 'polypeptide(L)'
;MEELERGLLMQPWAWLQLDQNSLLAKAYITKQGYALLVSDLQHVWHEQVDTSVVSQRAKELNKRLTAPPEAFLCHLDDLLLPLLKDTAGPGKATFSCDRVAEALVLRVRSELSGLPFYWNFHCILASPSLVSQHLVRPLMGMSLALQCQARELATLLHMKDLEIQDYQESGAVLSRDRLKTEPFEENSFLERFMVECCSRDMALASSRASDPRRRDQARDHSGSCSLSNLISEVTPHHYLAIFSSSEKLPEACSVGDGRPFVMNLQNLYLAVTRREVQLRQQHQGTGEPQTSSSASPQGQLLNQPEEPDSSAPSLPAPEKKPTGTSGPMQRLQLSKAKRKKLRGLFS
;
A
#
# COMPACT_ATOMS: atom_id res chain seq x y z
N MET A 1 -12.83 -22.67 1.09
CA MET A 1 -12.37 -21.99 2.32
C MET A 1 -11.12 -21.16 2.02
N GLU A 2 -9.97 -21.75 1.70
CA GLU A 2 -8.70 -21.05 1.35
C GLU A 2 -8.85 -19.92 0.31
N GLU A 3 -9.74 -20.07 -0.67
CA GLU A 3 -10.03 -19.04 -1.67
C GLU A 3 -10.52 -17.72 -1.04
N LEU A 4 -11.27 -17.78 0.06
CA LEU A 4 -11.74 -16.58 0.77
C LEU A 4 -10.57 -15.85 1.44
N GLU A 5 -9.65 -16.58 2.08
CA GLU A 5 -8.45 -16.01 2.70
C GLU A 5 -7.49 -15.42 1.65
N ARG A 6 -7.30 -16.13 0.53
CA ARG A 6 -6.52 -15.66 -0.63
C ARG A 6 -7.13 -14.39 -1.23
N GLY A 7 -8.46 -14.31 -1.35
CA GLY A 7 -9.15 -13.11 -1.80
C GLY A 7 -9.04 -11.94 -0.81
N LEU A 8 -9.14 -12.22 0.49
CA LEU A 8 -9.01 -11.26 1.60
C LEU A 8 -7.59 -10.69 1.75
N LEU A 9 -6.56 -11.45 1.37
CA LEU A 9 -5.17 -10.95 1.28
C LEU A 9 -5.01 -9.87 0.19
N MET A 10 -5.85 -9.93 -0.85
CA MET A 10 -5.82 -9.04 -2.01
C MET A 10 -6.75 -7.82 -1.89
N GLN A 11 -7.46 -7.69 -0.76
CA GLN A 11 -8.30 -6.51 -0.45
C GLN A 11 -7.51 -5.44 0.30
N PRO A 12 -7.75 -4.14 0.01
CA PRO A 12 -7.21 -3.05 0.80
C PRO A 12 -7.82 -3.04 2.19
N TRP A 13 -7.12 -2.43 3.14
CA TRP A 13 -7.72 -1.99 4.39
C TRP A 13 -8.53 -0.70 4.16
N ALA A 14 -9.71 -0.66 4.75
CA ALA A 14 -10.57 0.51 4.80
C ALA A 14 -10.78 0.97 6.24
N TRP A 15 -11.24 2.20 6.42
CA TRP A 15 -11.49 2.81 7.72
C TRP A 15 -12.99 2.97 7.93
N LEU A 16 -13.49 2.47 9.06
CA LEU A 16 -14.91 2.45 9.42
C LEU A 16 -15.11 3.32 10.66
N GLN A 17 -15.83 4.43 10.50
CA GLN A 17 -16.33 5.23 11.62
C GLN A 17 -17.51 4.51 12.29
N LEU A 18 -17.46 4.40 13.62
CA LEU A 18 -18.58 4.01 14.48
C LEU A 18 -18.91 5.18 15.41
N ASP A 19 -20.06 5.13 16.11
CA ASP A 19 -20.54 6.23 16.97
C ASP A 19 -19.56 6.64 18.10
N GLN A 20 -18.65 5.75 18.53
CA GLN A 20 -17.72 5.97 19.64
C GLN A 20 -16.25 5.65 19.32
N ASN A 21 -15.97 4.93 18.23
CA ASN A 21 -14.65 4.38 17.90
C ASN A 21 -14.43 4.41 16.38
N SER A 22 -13.19 4.24 15.92
CA SER A 22 -12.89 3.79 14.54
C SER A 22 -12.47 2.31 14.55
N LEU A 23 -12.58 1.66 13.40
CA LEU A 23 -11.96 0.36 13.14
C LEU A 23 -11.33 0.36 11.74
N LEU A 24 -10.20 -0.32 11.58
CA LEU A 24 -9.75 -0.77 10.27
C LEU A 24 -10.43 -2.09 9.92
N ALA A 25 -10.98 -2.20 8.71
CA ALA A 25 -11.67 -3.40 8.25
C ALA A 25 -11.35 -3.72 6.79
N LYS A 26 -11.39 -5.00 6.45
CA LYS A 26 -11.40 -5.48 5.07
C LYS A 26 -12.20 -6.77 4.96
N ALA A 27 -12.98 -6.91 3.90
CA ALA A 27 -13.86 -8.05 3.67
C ALA A 27 -13.70 -8.56 2.24
N TYR A 28 -13.81 -9.87 2.06
CA TYR A 28 -13.92 -10.49 0.74
C TYR A 28 -15.13 -11.43 0.73
N ILE A 29 -16.12 -11.10 -0.10
CA ILE A 29 -17.40 -11.78 -0.18
C ILE A 29 -17.52 -12.52 -1.52
N THR A 30 -18.11 -13.71 -1.47
CA THR A 30 -18.39 -14.54 -2.64
C THR A 30 -19.77 -15.21 -2.47
N LYS A 31 -20.23 -15.92 -3.51
CA LYS A 31 -21.44 -16.76 -3.42
C LYS A 31 -21.31 -17.92 -2.43
N GLN A 32 -20.09 -18.32 -2.04
CA GLN A 32 -19.87 -19.43 -1.10
C GLN A 32 -19.83 -18.98 0.38
N GLY A 33 -19.80 -17.68 0.64
CA GLY A 33 -19.53 -17.11 1.97
C GLY A 33 -18.55 -15.95 1.91
N TYR A 34 -18.06 -15.52 3.08
CA TYR A 34 -17.10 -14.42 3.20
C TYR A 34 -15.98 -14.72 4.19
N ALA A 35 -14.88 -13.97 4.06
CA ALA A 35 -13.91 -13.75 5.13
C ALA A 35 -13.77 -12.25 5.41
N LEU A 36 -13.69 -11.90 6.68
CA LEU A 36 -13.66 -10.53 7.22
C LEU A 36 -12.50 -10.42 8.22
N LEU A 37 -11.73 -9.34 8.13
CA LEU A 37 -10.70 -8.98 9.10
C LEU A 37 -10.95 -7.57 9.62
N VAL A 38 -10.82 -7.39 10.93
CA VAL A 38 -11.11 -6.14 11.64
C VAL A 38 -10.00 -5.86 12.65
N SER A 39 -9.63 -4.60 12.87
CA SER A 39 -8.63 -4.20 13.86
C SER A 39 -8.94 -2.83 14.46
N ASP A 40 -8.63 -2.67 15.75
CA ASP A 40 -8.64 -1.40 16.49
C ASP A 40 -7.22 -0.83 16.69
N LEU A 41 -6.26 -1.30 15.87
CA LEU A 41 -4.81 -1.08 15.99
C LEU A 41 -4.12 -1.70 17.22
N GLN A 42 -4.87 -2.33 18.14
CA GLN A 42 -4.32 -3.03 19.30
C GLN A 42 -4.43 -4.55 19.14
N HIS A 43 -5.58 -5.00 18.63
CA HIS A 43 -5.93 -6.39 18.35
C HIS A 43 -6.36 -6.53 16.90
N VAL A 44 -6.47 -7.78 16.45
CA VAL A 44 -7.04 -8.13 15.14
C VAL A 44 -8.04 -9.26 15.37
N TRP A 45 -9.23 -9.11 14.79
CA TRP A 45 -10.28 -10.12 14.80
C TRP A 45 -10.58 -10.60 13.39
N HIS A 46 -10.98 -11.87 13.29
CA HIS A 46 -11.31 -12.57 12.06
C HIS A 46 -12.68 -13.23 12.17
N GLU A 47 -13.47 -13.15 11.11
CA GLU A 47 -14.61 -14.04 10.89
C GLU A 47 -14.55 -14.63 9.49
N GLN A 48 -14.83 -15.92 9.38
CA GLN A 48 -15.07 -16.61 8.11
C GLN A 48 -16.35 -17.43 8.23
N VAL A 49 -17.23 -17.34 7.22
CA VAL A 49 -18.51 -18.07 7.19
C VAL A 49 -18.76 -18.69 5.82
N ASP A 50 -19.54 -19.76 5.80
CA ASP A 50 -20.09 -20.37 4.58
C ASP A 50 -21.59 -20.07 4.40
N THR A 51 -22.18 -20.55 3.31
CA THR A 51 -23.62 -20.38 3.01
C THR A 51 -24.56 -21.02 4.04
N SER A 52 -24.12 -22.02 4.81
CA SER A 52 -24.95 -22.69 5.83
C SER A 52 -25.07 -21.82 7.08
N VAL A 53 -23.95 -21.30 7.58
CA VAL A 53 -23.90 -20.31 8.66
C VAL A 53 -24.63 -19.04 8.25
N VAL A 54 -24.49 -18.61 7.00
CA VAL A 54 -25.23 -17.47 6.45
C VAL A 54 -26.74 -17.73 6.45
N SER A 55 -27.19 -18.90 5.98
CA SER A 55 -28.61 -19.25 5.97
C SER A 55 -29.23 -19.27 7.37
N GLN A 56 -28.51 -19.82 8.36
CA GLN A 56 -28.96 -19.86 9.74
C GLN A 56 -29.07 -18.44 10.34
N ARG A 57 -27.99 -17.66 10.27
CA ARG A 57 -27.92 -16.31 10.83
C ARG A 57 -28.91 -15.35 10.17
N ALA A 58 -29.10 -15.47 8.86
CA ALA A 58 -30.10 -14.72 8.11
C ALA A 58 -31.52 -14.98 8.62
N LYS A 59 -31.91 -16.25 8.81
CA LYS A 59 -33.23 -16.64 9.33
C LYS A 59 -33.47 -16.17 10.77
N GLU A 60 -32.44 -16.20 11.60
CA GLU A 60 -32.52 -15.76 13.00
C GLU A 60 -32.75 -14.24 13.12
N LEU A 61 -31.93 -13.45 12.43
CA LEU A 61 -31.95 -11.98 12.50
C LEU A 61 -33.09 -11.36 11.68
N ASN A 62 -33.41 -11.94 10.51
CA ASN A 62 -34.32 -11.36 9.52
C ASN A 62 -35.57 -12.24 9.32
N LYS A 63 -36.30 -12.54 10.41
CA LYS A 63 -37.45 -13.47 10.46
C LYS A 63 -38.62 -13.19 9.48
N ARG A 64 -38.58 -12.09 8.73
CA ARG A 64 -39.57 -11.70 7.70
C ARG A 64 -39.01 -11.72 6.27
N LEU A 65 -37.73 -12.03 6.08
CA LEU A 65 -37.00 -11.87 4.82
C LEU A 65 -36.55 -13.23 4.29
N THR A 66 -37.31 -13.77 3.34
CA THR A 66 -37.03 -15.06 2.70
C THR A 66 -36.23 -14.84 1.41
N ALA A 67 -34.92 -15.08 1.47
CA ALA A 67 -34.03 -15.00 0.31
C ALA A 67 -32.95 -16.11 0.39
N PRO A 68 -32.36 -16.54 -0.74
CA PRO A 68 -31.27 -17.51 -0.74
C PRO A 68 -29.97 -16.88 -0.18
N PRO A 69 -29.03 -17.67 0.40
CA PRO A 69 -27.82 -17.14 1.04
C PRO A 69 -26.98 -16.24 0.13
N GLU A 70 -26.95 -16.53 -1.17
CA GLU A 70 -26.22 -15.78 -2.18
C GLU A 70 -26.76 -14.35 -2.33
N ALA A 71 -28.07 -14.14 -2.15
CA ALA A 71 -28.68 -12.82 -2.18
C ALA A 71 -28.36 -12.00 -0.92
N PHE A 72 -28.30 -12.65 0.25
CA PHE A 72 -27.79 -12.03 1.48
C PHE A 72 -26.31 -11.64 1.32
N LEU A 73 -25.50 -12.51 0.70
CA LEU A 73 -24.08 -12.25 0.44
C LEU A 73 -23.87 -11.09 -0.54
N CYS A 74 -24.60 -11.03 -1.67
CA CYS A 74 -24.55 -9.89 -2.58
C CYS A 74 -24.93 -8.57 -1.87
N HIS A 75 -26.00 -8.56 -1.08
CA HIS A 75 -26.40 -7.35 -0.33
C HIS A 75 -25.33 -6.93 0.70
N LEU A 76 -24.69 -7.87 1.39
CA LEU A 76 -23.57 -7.56 2.28
C LEU A 76 -22.37 -6.97 1.53
N ASP A 77 -22.10 -7.42 0.30
CA ASP A 77 -21.05 -6.82 -0.55
C ASP A 77 -21.45 -5.41 -0.98
N ASP A 78 -22.69 -5.19 -1.44
CA ASP A 78 -23.23 -3.86 -1.77
C ASP A 78 -23.22 -2.88 -0.57
N LEU A 79 -23.34 -3.37 0.67
CA LEU A 79 -23.21 -2.56 1.88
C LEU A 79 -21.76 -2.22 2.25
N LEU A 80 -20.81 -3.15 2.05
CA LEU A 80 -19.41 -2.94 2.43
C LEU A 80 -18.60 -2.25 1.34
N LEU A 81 -18.86 -2.53 0.05
CA LEU A 81 -18.10 -2.02 -1.08
C LEU A 81 -17.98 -0.48 -1.13
N PRO A 82 -18.98 0.34 -0.74
CA PRO A 82 -18.84 1.80 -0.68
C PRO A 82 -17.91 2.27 0.45
N LEU A 83 -17.92 1.56 1.58
CA LEU A 83 -17.07 1.82 2.76
C LEU A 83 -15.62 1.40 2.47
N LEU A 84 -15.45 0.27 1.77
CA LEU A 84 -14.15 -0.23 1.31
C LEU A 84 -13.47 0.66 0.25
N LYS A 85 -14.17 1.68 -0.27
CA LYS A 85 -13.70 2.57 -1.35
C LYS A 85 -13.68 4.06 -0.98
N ASP A 86 -13.97 4.42 0.27
CA ASP A 86 -14.13 5.80 0.77
C ASP A 86 -15.05 6.67 -0.13
N THR A 87 -16.05 6.05 -0.76
CA THR A 87 -17.04 6.78 -1.57
C THR A 87 -18.06 7.43 -0.65
N ALA A 88 -17.85 8.72 -0.37
CA ALA A 88 -18.62 9.54 0.57
C ALA A 88 -20.09 9.84 0.15
N GLY A 89 -20.87 8.77 -0.09
CA GLY A 89 -22.32 8.83 -0.10
C GLY A 89 -22.90 8.62 1.31
N PRO A 90 -24.11 9.11 1.61
CA PRO A 90 -24.79 8.79 2.86
C PRO A 90 -25.09 7.29 2.91
N GLY A 91 -24.36 6.56 3.78
CA GLY A 91 -24.49 5.11 3.88
C GLY A 91 -25.90 4.70 4.27
N LYS A 92 -26.51 3.79 3.49
CA LYS A 92 -27.81 3.16 3.82
C LYS A 92 -27.75 2.19 5.02
N ALA A 93 -26.63 2.19 5.74
CA ALA A 93 -26.32 1.26 6.81
C ALA A 93 -25.65 1.96 7.98
N THR A 94 -26.14 1.71 9.19
CA THR A 94 -25.54 2.11 10.46
C THR A 94 -24.71 0.95 11.01
N PHE A 95 -23.52 1.24 11.51
CA PHE A 95 -22.62 0.25 12.10
C PHE A 95 -22.43 0.53 13.59
N SER A 96 -22.53 -0.51 14.42
CA SER A 96 -22.19 -0.45 15.84
C SER A 96 -21.36 -1.67 16.22
N CYS A 97 -20.64 -1.62 17.35
CA CYS A 97 -19.71 -2.67 17.72
C CYS A 97 -19.70 -2.92 19.22
N ASP A 98 -19.91 -4.18 19.61
CA ASP A 98 -19.81 -4.65 20.99
C ASP A 98 -18.55 -5.52 21.14
N ARG A 99 -17.83 -5.39 22.26
CA ARG A 99 -16.80 -6.36 22.68
C ARG A 99 -17.41 -7.29 23.72
N VAL A 100 -17.23 -8.59 23.54
CA VAL A 100 -17.77 -9.64 24.42
C VAL A 100 -16.64 -10.60 24.76
N ALA A 101 -16.02 -10.38 25.92
CA ALA A 101 -14.71 -10.94 26.26
C ALA A 101 -13.69 -10.68 25.13
N GLU A 102 -13.06 -11.73 24.58
CA GLU A 102 -12.09 -11.62 23.49
C GLU A 102 -12.73 -11.48 22.09
N ALA A 103 -14.05 -11.69 21.97
CA ALA A 103 -14.76 -11.61 20.70
C ALA A 103 -15.28 -10.19 20.39
N LEU A 104 -15.34 -9.87 19.10
CA LEU A 104 -15.84 -8.61 18.56
C LEU A 104 -17.13 -8.87 17.76
N VAL A 105 -18.24 -8.26 18.18
CA VAL A 105 -19.51 -8.33 17.44
C VAL A 105 -19.71 -7.00 16.70
N LEU A 106 -19.41 -6.99 15.41
CA LEU A 106 -19.67 -5.84 14.53
C LEU A 106 -21.08 -5.99 13.95
N ARG A 107 -21.99 -5.08 14.29
CA ARG A 107 -23.38 -5.07 13.83
C ARG A 107 -23.53 -4.10 12.68
N VAL A 108 -24.30 -4.49 11.67
CA VAL A 108 -24.77 -3.60 10.61
C VAL A 108 -26.29 -3.68 10.51
N ARG A 109 -26.92 -2.51 10.47
CA ARG A 109 -28.36 -2.32 10.27
C ARG A 109 -28.55 -1.49 8.99
N SER A 110 -29.23 -2.04 7.99
CA SER A 110 -29.54 -1.32 6.75
C SER A 110 -31.03 -1.40 6.42
N GLU A 111 -31.41 -0.82 5.29
CA GLU A 111 -32.63 -1.20 4.58
C GLU A 111 -32.29 -2.13 3.40
N LEU A 112 -33.22 -3.01 3.04
CA LEU A 112 -33.25 -3.76 1.78
C LEU A 112 -34.69 -3.72 1.26
N SER A 113 -34.91 -2.98 0.16
CA SER A 113 -36.21 -2.86 -0.53
C SER A 113 -37.39 -2.46 0.40
N GLY A 114 -37.22 -1.42 1.23
CA GLY A 114 -38.23 -0.98 2.20
C GLY A 114 -38.34 -1.82 3.47
N LEU A 115 -37.60 -2.93 3.58
CA LEU A 115 -37.57 -3.78 4.78
C LEU A 115 -36.29 -3.53 5.60
N PRO A 116 -36.37 -3.52 6.94
CA PRO A 116 -35.19 -3.38 7.79
C PRO A 116 -34.36 -4.68 7.75
N PHE A 117 -33.07 -4.53 7.47
CA PHE A 117 -32.09 -5.60 7.35
C PHE A 117 -31.10 -5.54 8.51
N TYR A 118 -30.80 -6.69 9.11
CA TYR A 118 -29.89 -6.81 10.25
C TYR A 118 -28.86 -7.90 10.00
N TRP A 119 -27.60 -7.59 10.29
CA TRP A 119 -26.52 -8.56 10.29
C TRP A 119 -25.56 -8.31 11.45
N ASN A 120 -25.10 -9.40 12.06
CA ASN A 120 -24.04 -9.39 13.06
C ASN A 120 -22.87 -10.21 12.50
N PHE A 121 -21.69 -9.59 12.41
CA PHE A 121 -20.43 -10.30 12.23
C PHE A 121 -19.91 -10.71 13.62
N HIS A 122 -19.47 -11.95 13.78
CA HIS A 122 -19.02 -12.52 15.05
C HIS A 122 -17.53 -12.90 14.95
N CYS A 123 -16.67 -11.91 15.13
CA CYS A 123 -15.24 -12.05 14.90
C CYS A 123 -14.53 -12.53 16.18
N ILE A 124 -13.74 -13.60 16.06
CA ILE A 124 -12.83 -14.09 17.11
C ILE A 124 -11.44 -13.48 16.93
N LEU A 125 -10.55 -13.56 17.91
CA LEU A 125 -9.15 -13.12 17.74
C LEU A 125 -8.51 -13.83 16.54
N ALA A 126 -7.86 -13.05 15.67
CA ALA A 126 -7.21 -13.56 14.47
C ALA A 126 -5.94 -14.34 14.83
N SER A 127 -5.66 -15.43 14.11
CA SER A 127 -4.46 -16.22 14.35
C SER A 127 -3.19 -15.40 14.08
N PRO A 128 -2.06 -15.68 14.77
CA PRO A 128 -0.78 -15.02 14.48
C PRO A 128 -0.33 -15.14 13.03
N SER A 129 -0.75 -16.20 12.33
CA SER A 129 -0.55 -16.36 10.88
C SER A 129 -1.31 -15.30 10.07
N LEU A 130 -2.60 -15.09 10.34
CA LEU A 130 -3.40 -14.05 9.68
C LEU A 130 -2.84 -12.64 9.96
N VAL A 131 -2.45 -12.35 11.21
CA VAL A 131 -1.82 -11.06 11.57
C VAL A 131 -0.49 -10.86 10.84
N SER A 132 0.35 -11.90 10.78
CA SER A 132 1.62 -11.87 10.05
C SER A 132 1.41 -11.61 8.55
N GLN A 133 0.43 -12.27 7.94
CA GLN A 133 0.17 -12.19 6.50
C GLN A 133 -0.59 -10.92 6.06
N HIS A 134 -1.39 -10.32 6.93
CA HIS A 134 -2.24 -9.16 6.58
C HIS A 134 -1.77 -7.81 7.14
N LEU A 135 -0.83 -7.81 8.09
CA LEU A 135 -0.23 -6.59 8.64
C LEU A 135 1.30 -6.66 8.64
N VAL A 136 1.91 -7.59 9.39
CA VAL A 136 3.36 -7.52 9.70
C VAL A 136 4.23 -7.59 8.44
N ARG A 137 4.05 -8.62 7.61
CA ARG A 137 4.87 -8.80 6.39
C ARG A 137 4.58 -7.72 5.33
N PRO A 138 3.32 -7.33 5.05
CA PRO A 138 3.04 -6.21 4.16
C PRO A 138 3.65 -4.88 4.64
N LEU A 139 3.46 -4.49 5.91
CA LEU A 139 3.99 -3.22 6.45
C LEU A 139 5.53 -3.19 6.43
N MET A 140 6.19 -4.31 6.72
CA MET A 140 7.64 -4.45 6.58
C MET A 140 8.09 -4.28 5.12
N GLY A 141 7.42 -4.95 4.18
CA GLY A 141 7.71 -4.81 2.74
C GLY A 141 7.44 -3.41 2.19
N MET A 142 6.41 -2.71 2.70
CA MET A 142 6.13 -1.32 2.39
C MET A 142 7.22 -0.39 2.91
N SER A 143 7.69 -0.60 4.16
CA SER A 143 8.76 0.19 4.77
C SER A 143 10.07 0.07 3.99
N LEU A 144 10.43 -1.14 3.57
CA LEU A 144 11.58 -1.39 2.70
C LEU A 144 11.42 -0.73 1.32
N ALA A 145 10.23 -0.82 0.70
CA ALA A 145 9.97 -0.18 -0.59
C ALA A 145 10.07 1.36 -0.52
N LEU A 146 9.55 1.98 0.54
CA LEU A 146 9.66 3.42 0.79
C LEU A 146 11.13 3.83 1.05
N GLN A 147 11.91 3.02 1.76
CA GLN A 147 13.34 3.29 1.97
C GLN A 147 14.14 3.24 0.65
N CYS A 148 13.83 2.32 -0.26
CA CYS A 148 14.42 2.31 -1.60
C CYS A 148 14.05 3.58 -2.39
N GLN A 149 12.76 3.95 -2.40
CA GLN A 149 12.30 5.18 -3.06
C GLN A 149 12.99 6.45 -2.53
N ALA A 150 13.22 6.53 -1.21
CA ALA A 150 13.96 7.64 -0.61
C ALA A 150 15.40 7.76 -1.16
N ARG A 151 16.11 6.62 -1.30
CA ARG A 151 17.47 6.58 -1.85
C ARG A 151 17.53 6.85 -3.36
N GLU A 152 16.54 6.37 -4.11
CA GLU A 152 16.37 6.67 -5.54
C GLU A 152 16.15 8.18 -5.74
N LEU A 153 15.31 8.81 -4.91
CA LEU A 153 15.07 10.25 -4.92
C LEU A 153 16.30 11.06 -4.50
N ALA A 154 17.03 10.65 -3.46
CA ALA A 154 18.30 11.25 -3.06
C ALA A 154 19.33 11.22 -4.20
N THR A 155 19.45 10.09 -4.89
CA THR A 155 20.32 9.94 -6.07
C THR A 155 19.92 10.89 -7.19
N LEU A 156 18.62 11.00 -7.49
CA LEU A 156 18.10 11.92 -8.51
C LEU A 156 18.30 13.40 -8.15
N LEU A 157 18.24 13.75 -6.86
CA LEU A 157 18.54 15.10 -6.38
C LEU A 157 20.03 15.45 -6.58
N HIS A 158 20.95 14.57 -6.17
CA HIS A 158 22.38 14.78 -6.44
C HIS A 158 22.71 14.88 -7.93
N MET A 159 22.06 14.08 -8.80
CA MET A 159 22.19 14.23 -10.26
C MET A 159 21.69 15.60 -10.76
N LYS A 160 20.68 16.18 -10.11
CA LYS A 160 20.18 17.52 -10.44
C LYS A 160 21.06 18.65 -9.92
N ASP A 161 21.69 18.48 -8.76
CA ASP A 161 22.68 19.44 -8.26
C ASP A 161 23.92 19.51 -9.17
N LEU A 162 24.38 18.37 -9.70
CA LEU A 162 25.46 18.33 -10.70
C LEU A 162 25.07 19.03 -12.02
N GLU A 163 23.83 18.87 -12.50
CA GLU A 163 23.31 19.60 -13.66
C GLU A 163 23.21 21.12 -13.39
N ILE A 164 22.81 21.51 -12.17
CA ILE A 164 22.76 22.90 -11.72
C ILE A 164 24.18 23.50 -11.55
N GLN A 165 25.18 22.68 -11.20
CA GLN A 165 26.58 23.07 -11.13
C GLN A 165 27.19 23.28 -12.52
N ASP A 166 26.98 22.36 -13.46
CA ASP A 166 27.44 22.48 -14.87
C ASP A 166 26.94 23.78 -15.54
N TYR A 167 25.69 24.17 -15.29
CA TYR A 167 25.16 25.45 -15.75
C TYR A 167 25.90 26.66 -15.14
N GLN A 168 26.27 26.60 -13.86
CA GLN A 168 27.00 27.69 -13.18
C GLN A 168 28.46 27.77 -13.64
N GLU A 169 29.14 26.64 -13.82
CA GLU A 169 30.52 26.57 -14.34
C GLU A 169 30.58 26.98 -15.82
N SER A 170 29.54 26.69 -16.60
CA SER A 170 29.31 27.21 -17.95
C SER A 170 28.98 28.72 -17.99
N GLY A 171 28.90 29.41 -16.85
CA GLY A 171 28.65 30.84 -16.74
C GLY A 171 27.20 31.26 -16.96
N ALA A 172 26.23 30.33 -16.91
CA ALA A 172 24.81 30.64 -17.11
C ALA A 172 24.20 31.25 -15.83
N VAL A 173 23.54 32.41 -15.96
CA VAL A 173 23.01 33.17 -14.82
C VAL A 173 21.51 32.96 -14.67
N LEU A 174 21.04 32.71 -13.45
CA LEU A 174 19.61 32.59 -13.14
C LEU A 174 18.85 33.88 -13.46
N SER A 175 17.70 33.79 -14.13
CA SER A 175 16.81 34.96 -14.35
C SER A 175 16.11 35.45 -13.07
N ARG A 176 16.15 34.66 -11.98
CA ARG A 176 15.40 34.86 -10.73
C ARG A 176 16.10 34.16 -9.57
N ASP A 177 16.79 34.91 -8.71
CA ASP A 177 17.60 34.33 -7.61
C ASP A 177 16.79 33.47 -6.64
N ARG A 178 15.52 33.82 -6.40
CA ARG A 178 14.58 33.06 -5.56
C ARG A 178 14.22 31.65 -6.08
N LEU A 179 14.79 31.22 -7.20
CA LEU A 179 14.66 29.86 -7.74
C LEU A 179 15.95 29.04 -7.53
N LYS A 180 17.00 29.63 -6.93
CA LYS A 180 18.17 28.89 -6.46
C LYS A 180 17.77 28.02 -5.26
N THR A 181 18.04 26.73 -5.35
CA THR A 181 18.01 25.80 -4.23
C THR A 181 19.37 25.73 -3.53
N GLU A 182 19.38 25.29 -2.27
CA GLU A 182 20.58 24.76 -1.64
C GLU A 182 20.85 23.36 -2.21
N PRO A 183 22.13 22.93 -2.36
CA PRO A 183 22.44 21.56 -2.76
C PRO A 183 21.86 20.54 -1.78
N PHE A 184 21.39 19.40 -2.29
CA PHE A 184 20.86 18.33 -1.46
C PHE A 184 21.97 17.59 -0.71
N GLU A 185 21.74 17.33 0.58
CA GLU A 185 22.62 16.55 1.45
C GLU A 185 21.73 15.67 2.35
N GLU A 186 21.93 14.35 2.29
CA GLU A 186 21.01 13.36 2.85
C GLU A 186 20.97 13.40 4.39
N ASN A 187 22.11 13.58 5.05
CA ASN A 187 22.20 13.55 6.52
C ASN A 187 21.48 14.78 7.11
N SER A 188 21.80 15.97 6.60
CA SER A 188 21.14 17.23 6.96
C SER A 188 19.65 17.21 6.64
N PHE A 189 19.21 16.50 5.59
CA PHE A 189 17.78 16.29 5.32
C PHE A 189 17.13 15.39 6.39
N LEU A 190 17.74 14.23 6.70
CA LEU A 190 17.22 13.28 7.69
C LEU A 190 17.18 13.87 9.11
N GLU A 191 18.23 14.60 9.52
CA GLU A 191 18.28 15.30 10.80
C GLU A 191 17.16 16.35 10.91
N ARG A 192 17.00 17.22 9.89
CA ARG A 192 15.92 18.21 9.84
C ARG A 192 14.55 17.54 9.85
N PHE A 193 14.36 16.46 9.09
CA PHE A 193 13.09 15.73 9.04
C PHE A 193 12.72 15.15 10.42
N MET A 194 13.66 14.48 11.09
CA MET A 194 13.45 13.94 12.44
C MET A 194 13.14 15.06 13.44
N VAL A 195 13.88 16.17 13.42
CA VAL A 195 13.69 17.30 14.36
C VAL A 195 12.39 18.07 14.10
N GLU A 196 12.02 18.36 12.84
CA GLU A 196 10.77 19.04 12.52
C GLU A 196 9.57 18.20 12.96
N CYS A 197 9.61 16.89 12.68
CA CYS A 197 8.58 15.97 13.16
C CYS A 197 8.49 16.00 14.70
N CYS A 198 9.61 15.82 15.42
CA CYS A 198 9.63 15.80 16.90
C CYS A 198 9.12 17.12 17.52
N SER A 199 9.26 18.25 16.82
CA SER A 199 8.91 19.57 17.34
C SER A 199 7.40 19.85 17.35
N ARG A 200 6.62 19.24 16.46
CA ARG A 200 5.16 19.49 16.36
C ARG A 200 4.39 18.95 17.56
N ASP A 201 4.80 17.79 18.06
CA ASP A 201 4.17 17.12 19.20
C ASP A 201 4.14 17.98 20.47
N MET A 202 5.20 18.74 20.75
CA MET A 202 5.27 19.58 21.95
C MET A 202 4.25 20.74 21.93
N ALA A 203 3.96 21.31 20.76
CA ALA A 203 2.95 22.37 20.63
C ALA A 203 1.53 21.83 20.92
N LEU A 204 1.20 20.64 20.39
CA LEU A 204 -0.09 19.99 20.63
C LEU A 204 -0.22 19.44 22.05
N ALA A 205 0.87 18.93 22.64
CA ALA A 205 0.90 18.48 24.03
C ALA A 205 0.70 19.65 25.01
N SER A 206 1.36 20.79 24.79
CA SER A 206 1.21 21.99 25.64
C SER A 206 -0.21 22.59 25.54
N SER A 207 -0.85 22.48 24.37
CA SER A 207 -2.27 22.83 24.21
C SER A 207 -3.18 21.94 25.07
N ARG A 208 -3.03 20.62 24.97
CA ARG A 208 -3.86 19.64 25.72
C ARG A 208 -3.57 19.63 27.24
N ALA A 209 -2.37 20.00 27.66
CA ALA A 209 -2.00 20.09 29.09
C ALA A 209 -2.68 21.25 29.86
N SER A 210 -3.45 22.10 29.16
CA SER A 210 -4.09 23.29 29.74
C SER A 210 -5.51 23.05 30.30
N ASP A 211 -6.08 21.85 30.20
CA ASP A 211 -7.36 21.48 30.85
C ASP A 211 -7.12 20.79 32.22
N PRO A 212 -7.51 21.40 33.35
CA PRO A 212 -7.23 20.85 34.68
C PRO A 212 -8.00 19.57 35.07
N ARG A 213 -8.92 19.05 34.24
CA ARG A 213 -9.95 18.08 34.69
C ARG A 213 -9.73 16.59 34.39
N ARG A 214 -8.53 16.16 33.96
CA ARG A 214 -8.19 14.72 33.83
C ARG A 214 -6.80 14.36 34.35
N ARG A 215 -6.64 14.38 35.67
CA ARG A 215 -5.73 13.46 36.38
C ARG A 215 -6.56 12.48 37.21
N ASP A 216 -6.02 11.28 37.38
CA ASP A 216 -6.52 10.13 38.16
C ASP A 216 -7.28 9.03 37.39
N GLN A 217 -6.57 8.35 36.47
CA GLN A 217 -6.55 6.88 36.37
C GLN A 217 -5.52 6.41 35.32
N ALA A 218 -4.32 6.04 35.77
CA ALA A 218 -3.28 5.39 34.96
C ALA A 218 -2.21 4.72 35.86
N ARG A 219 -2.56 3.59 36.48
CA ARG A 219 -1.60 2.60 37.00
C ARG A 219 -2.08 1.21 36.63
N ASP A 220 -1.12 0.31 36.48
CA ASP A 220 -1.27 -1.12 36.18
C ASP A 220 -1.97 -1.39 34.83
N HIS A 221 -1.35 -1.99 33.81
CA HIS A 221 -0.59 -3.23 33.89
C HIS A 221 0.64 -3.23 32.96
N SER A 222 1.80 -3.63 33.47
CA SER A 222 3.02 -3.87 32.68
C SER A 222 3.09 -5.32 32.21
N GLY A 223 3.03 -5.56 30.90
CA GLY A 223 3.03 -6.94 30.36
C GLY A 223 3.11 -7.06 28.83
N SER A 224 3.85 -6.17 28.15
CA SER A 224 4.01 -6.22 26.69
C SER A 224 5.30 -6.94 26.29
N CYS A 225 5.19 -8.05 25.54
CA CYS A 225 6.33 -8.71 24.91
C CYS A 225 6.85 -7.83 23.76
N SER A 226 8.04 -7.26 23.93
CA SER A 226 8.50 -6.15 23.08
C SER A 226 8.92 -6.60 21.67
N LEU A 227 8.27 -6.01 20.66
CA LEU A 227 8.64 -6.11 19.25
C LEU A 227 10.04 -5.53 18.93
N SER A 228 10.66 -4.78 19.85
CA SER A 228 12.02 -4.25 19.71
C SER A 228 13.04 -5.30 19.28
N ASN A 229 12.91 -6.52 19.80
CA ASN A 229 13.93 -7.55 19.64
C ASN A 229 13.99 -8.11 18.20
N LEU A 230 12.90 -8.00 17.42
CA LEU A 230 12.84 -8.48 16.03
C LEU A 230 13.34 -7.42 15.03
N ILE A 231 13.39 -6.15 15.42
CA ILE A 231 13.83 -5.03 14.57
C ILE A 231 15.36 -4.94 14.54
N SER A 232 16.03 -5.43 15.59
CA SER A 232 17.48 -5.37 15.78
C SER A 232 18.32 -6.19 14.80
N GLU A 233 17.76 -7.24 14.16
CA GLU A 233 18.51 -8.14 13.26
C GLU A 233 18.51 -7.68 11.79
N VAL A 234 17.70 -6.67 11.42
CA VAL A 234 17.40 -6.35 10.00
C VAL A 234 17.85 -4.92 9.60
N THR A 235 18.35 -4.11 10.54
CA THR A 235 18.70 -2.70 10.28
C THR A 235 20.20 -2.40 10.50
N PRO A 236 20.88 -1.67 9.60
CA PRO A 236 22.29 -1.29 9.79
C PRO A 236 22.48 -0.40 11.03
N HIS A 237 23.57 -0.62 11.79
CA HIS A 237 23.80 -0.01 13.11
C HIS A 237 23.73 1.53 13.16
N HIS A 238 24.01 2.25 12.06
CA HIS A 238 23.83 3.71 12.00
C HIS A 238 22.37 4.15 12.20
N TYR A 239 21.39 3.41 11.69
CA TYR A 239 19.97 3.73 11.90
C TYR A 239 19.53 3.40 13.34
N LEU A 240 20.04 2.32 13.93
CA LEU A 240 19.72 1.92 15.30
C LEU A 240 20.14 3.00 16.33
N ALA A 241 21.25 3.71 16.10
CA ALA A 241 21.66 4.83 16.97
C ALA A 241 20.64 5.99 16.97
N ILE A 242 20.07 6.31 15.79
CA ILE A 242 19.08 7.38 15.61
C ILE A 242 17.73 6.96 16.23
N PHE A 243 17.30 5.71 16.04
CA PHE A 243 16.08 5.19 16.67
C PHE A 243 16.20 5.01 18.19
N SER A 244 17.40 4.74 18.72
CA SER A 244 17.64 4.58 20.17
C SER A 244 17.63 5.90 20.96
N SER A 245 17.78 7.04 20.29
CA SER A 245 17.92 8.36 20.94
C SER A 245 16.68 9.26 20.86
N SER A 246 15.61 8.85 20.16
CA SER A 246 14.33 9.55 20.17
C SER A 246 13.26 8.76 20.93
N GLU A 247 13.02 9.14 22.19
CA GLU A 247 11.96 8.55 23.03
C GLU A 247 10.53 8.79 22.48
N LYS A 248 10.37 9.66 21.47
CA LYS A 248 9.08 10.08 20.91
C LYS A 248 9.18 10.29 19.40
N LEU A 249 8.89 9.24 18.63
CA LEU A 249 8.62 9.41 17.20
C LEU A 249 7.21 10.03 16.98
N PRO A 250 7.05 10.91 15.98
CA PRO A 250 6.15 12.07 16.13
C PRO A 250 4.91 11.99 15.22
N GLU A 251 4.16 13.09 15.05
CA GLU A 251 2.97 13.19 14.17
C GLU A 251 3.10 12.47 12.82
N ALA A 252 4.23 12.55 12.11
CA ALA A 252 4.45 11.86 10.83
C ALA A 252 4.48 10.31 10.91
N CYS A 253 4.74 9.77 12.10
CA CYS A 253 4.67 8.35 12.43
C CYS A 253 3.45 8.00 13.30
N SER A 254 2.58 8.98 13.61
CA SER A 254 1.38 8.76 14.40
C SER A 254 0.36 7.98 13.58
N VAL A 255 0.15 6.72 13.95
CA VAL A 255 -0.88 5.85 13.33
C VAL A 255 -2.29 6.40 13.58
N GLY A 256 -2.47 7.15 14.67
CA GLY A 256 -3.72 7.82 15.03
C GLY A 256 -4.88 6.84 15.16
N ASP A 257 -5.90 7.05 14.33
CA ASP A 257 -7.11 6.24 14.22
C ASP A 257 -7.06 5.22 13.05
N GLY A 258 -5.90 5.10 12.39
CA GLY A 258 -5.64 4.25 11.23
C GLY A 258 -5.98 4.91 9.88
N ARG A 259 -6.67 6.05 9.88
CA ARG A 259 -7.13 6.71 8.63
C ARG A 259 -5.99 7.16 7.71
N PRO A 260 -4.82 7.66 8.18
CA PRO A 260 -3.72 8.02 7.29
C PRO A 260 -3.16 6.84 6.48
N PHE A 261 -3.15 5.63 7.06
CA PHE A 261 -2.74 4.40 6.37
C PHE A 261 -3.75 3.99 5.27
N VAL A 262 -5.05 4.20 5.52
CA VAL A 262 -6.11 3.94 4.53
C VAL A 262 -6.11 4.96 3.40
N MET A 263 -5.93 6.24 3.70
CA MET A 263 -5.94 7.30 2.67
C MET A 263 -4.68 7.28 1.78
N ASN A 264 -3.50 7.09 2.37
CA ASN A 264 -2.23 7.35 1.66
C ASN A 264 -1.50 6.09 1.17
N LEU A 265 -1.67 4.94 1.84
CA LEU A 265 -0.75 3.80 1.70
C LEU A 265 -1.36 2.53 1.07
N GLN A 266 -2.67 2.47 0.82
CA GLN A 266 -3.31 1.24 0.34
C GLN A 266 -2.85 0.79 -1.05
N ASN A 267 -2.47 1.71 -1.93
CA ASN A 267 -1.90 1.37 -3.23
C ASN A 267 -0.57 0.61 -3.10
N LEU A 268 0.29 1.02 -2.15
CA LEU A 268 1.56 0.35 -1.87
C LEU A 268 1.34 -0.98 -1.13
N TYR A 269 0.45 -0.99 -0.13
CA TYR A 269 0.05 -2.22 0.57
C TYR A 269 -0.44 -3.29 -0.42
N LEU A 270 -1.34 -2.93 -1.35
CA LEU A 270 -1.83 -3.84 -2.39
C LEU A 270 -0.73 -4.30 -3.36
N ALA A 271 0.23 -3.44 -3.70
CA ALA A 271 1.38 -3.84 -4.53
C ALA A 271 2.27 -4.87 -3.81
N VAL A 272 2.50 -4.69 -2.50
CA VAL A 272 3.31 -5.60 -1.67
C VAL A 272 2.58 -6.93 -1.45
N THR A 273 1.29 -6.95 -1.09
CA THR A 273 0.55 -8.22 -0.91
C THR A 273 0.45 -9.02 -2.21
N ARG A 274 0.23 -8.36 -3.35
CA ARG A 274 0.27 -9.01 -4.68
C ARG A 274 1.61 -9.68 -4.95
N ARG A 275 2.73 -9.00 -4.68
CA ARG A 275 4.08 -9.55 -4.85
C ARG A 275 4.33 -10.74 -3.91
N GLU A 276 3.91 -10.66 -2.65
CA GLU A 276 4.00 -11.79 -1.72
C GLU A 276 3.23 -13.03 -2.20
N VAL A 277 2.00 -12.86 -2.70
CA VAL A 277 1.19 -13.96 -3.23
C VAL A 277 1.85 -14.60 -4.45
N GLN A 278 2.37 -13.80 -5.37
CA GLN A 278 3.07 -14.28 -6.58
C GLN A 278 4.33 -15.08 -6.22
N LEU A 279 5.15 -14.60 -5.28
CA LEU A 279 6.36 -15.31 -4.84
C LEU A 279 6.05 -16.65 -4.19
N ARG A 280 4.98 -16.76 -3.40
CA ARG A 280 4.55 -18.05 -2.82
C ARG A 280 4.07 -19.03 -3.87
N GLN A 281 3.33 -18.56 -4.89
CA GLN A 281 2.89 -19.39 -6.00
C GLN A 281 4.06 -19.91 -6.85
N GLN A 282 5.11 -19.10 -7.07
CA GLN A 282 6.33 -19.54 -7.76
C GLN A 282 7.10 -20.62 -6.98
N HIS A 283 7.24 -20.47 -5.67
CA HIS A 283 7.87 -21.50 -4.83
C HIS A 283 7.03 -22.79 -4.75
N GLN A 284 5.69 -22.71 -4.73
CA GLN A 284 4.83 -23.91 -4.76
C GLN A 284 4.75 -24.57 -6.14
N GLY A 285 4.96 -23.82 -7.23
CA GLY A 285 5.02 -24.35 -8.60
C GLY A 285 6.33 -25.08 -8.95
N THR A 286 7.36 -24.95 -8.12
CA THR A 286 8.70 -25.53 -8.36
C THR A 286 8.84 -26.84 -7.58
N GLY A 287 8.10 -27.87 -8.02
CA GLY A 287 8.24 -29.25 -7.53
C GLY A 287 9.56 -29.89 -7.96
N GLU A 288 10.10 -30.79 -7.14
CA GLU A 288 11.44 -31.37 -7.31
C GLU A 288 11.63 -32.20 -8.59
N PRO A 289 12.79 -32.07 -9.25
CA PRO A 289 13.52 -33.18 -9.82
C PRO A 289 14.54 -33.69 -8.78
N GLN A 290 14.31 -34.90 -8.26
CA GLN A 290 15.26 -35.60 -7.40
C GLN A 290 16.52 -36.05 -8.16
N THR A 291 17.57 -36.38 -7.39
CA THR A 291 18.83 -37.05 -7.79
C THR A 291 19.89 -36.26 -8.60
N SER A 292 20.99 -35.98 -7.90
CA SER A 292 22.37 -36.33 -8.32
C SER A 292 23.03 -35.64 -9.52
N SER A 293 23.91 -34.66 -9.23
CA SER A 293 25.36 -34.86 -9.48
C SER A 293 26.22 -33.91 -8.64
N SER A 294 27.44 -34.33 -8.32
CA SER A 294 28.41 -33.54 -7.52
C SER A 294 29.51 -32.94 -8.40
N ALA A 295 29.59 -31.60 -8.44
CA ALA A 295 30.81 -30.88 -8.82
C ALA A 295 30.80 -29.43 -8.30
N SER A 296 31.80 -29.06 -7.50
CA SER A 296 32.33 -27.69 -7.52
C SER A 296 33.34 -27.57 -8.66
N PRO A 297 33.62 -26.35 -9.15
CA PRO A 297 34.92 -25.80 -8.78
C PRO A 297 34.88 -24.29 -8.48
N GLN A 298 36.01 -23.78 -7.98
CA GLN A 298 36.28 -22.35 -7.84
C GLN A 298 36.50 -21.69 -9.23
N GLY A 299 36.26 -20.38 -9.32
CA GLY A 299 36.29 -19.65 -10.58
C GLY A 299 37.69 -19.21 -11.06
N GLN A 300 37.72 -18.58 -12.23
CA GLN A 300 38.89 -17.85 -12.75
C GLN A 300 38.47 -16.60 -13.55
N LEU A 301 39.44 -15.77 -13.88
CA LEU A 301 39.28 -14.37 -14.31
C LEU A 301 39.60 -14.19 -15.81
N LEU A 302 39.07 -13.11 -16.40
CA LEU A 302 39.67 -12.35 -17.52
C LEU A 302 39.61 -12.95 -18.95
N ASN A 303 38.68 -12.46 -19.79
CA ASN A 303 38.99 -11.59 -20.96
C ASN A 303 37.79 -11.37 -21.92
N GLN A 304 37.94 -10.36 -22.78
CA GLN A 304 37.13 -9.94 -23.94
C GLN A 304 38.10 -9.51 -25.05
N PRO A 305 37.66 -9.13 -26.28
CA PRO A 305 36.40 -9.39 -27.01
C PRO A 305 36.66 -10.01 -28.41
N GLU A 306 35.60 -10.32 -29.20
CA GLU A 306 35.62 -10.15 -30.67
C GLU A 306 34.21 -10.18 -31.31
N GLU A 307 34.07 -9.51 -32.46
CA GLU A 307 32.86 -9.32 -33.31
C GLU A 307 33.35 -8.90 -34.71
N PRO A 308 32.56 -8.95 -35.82
CA PRO A 308 31.37 -9.74 -36.17
C PRO A 308 31.61 -10.64 -37.40
N ASP A 309 30.58 -11.32 -37.94
CA ASP A 309 30.46 -11.49 -39.41
C ASP A 309 29.01 -11.70 -39.91
N SER A 310 28.84 -11.66 -41.23
CA SER A 310 27.61 -11.35 -41.98
C SER A 310 26.90 -12.56 -42.60
N SER A 311 25.56 -12.49 -42.77
CA SER A 311 24.84 -13.04 -43.94
C SER A 311 23.35 -12.66 -44.03
N ALA A 312 22.90 -12.31 -45.24
CA ALA A 312 21.50 -12.27 -45.73
C ALA A 312 21.53 -12.58 -47.25
N PRO A 313 20.47 -13.12 -47.89
CA PRO A 313 19.26 -12.35 -48.28
C PRO A 313 17.96 -13.12 -47.85
N SER A 314 16.76 -13.12 -48.44
CA SER A 314 16.20 -12.78 -49.78
C SER A 314 14.69 -12.50 -49.76
N LEU A 315 14.15 -11.99 -50.88
CA LEU A 315 12.73 -11.90 -51.21
C LEU A 315 12.48 -12.36 -52.67
N PRO A 316 11.24 -12.76 -53.02
CA PRO A 316 10.72 -12.48 -54.36
C PRO A 316 9.25 -11.96 -54.40
N ALA A 317 8.89 -11.36 -55.53
CA ALA A 317 7.58 -10.80 -55.93
C ALA A 317 7.53 -10.75 -57.48
N PRO A 318 6.56 -10.15 -58.21
CA PRO A 318 5.22 -9.61 -57.86
C PRO A 318 4.12 -10.47 -58.58
N GLU A 319 3.11 -10.06 -59.37
CA GLU A 319 2.52 -8.80 -59.89
C GLU A 319 1.10 -9.11 -60.45
N LYS A 320 0.15 -8.17 -60.38
CA LYS A 320 -0.75 -7.78 -61.50
C LYS A 320 -1.69 -6.61 -61.18
N LYS A 321 -1.89 -5.75 -62.19
CA LYS A 321 -2.64 -4.48 -62.13
C LYS A 321 -3.79 -4.42 -63.17
N PRO A 322 -4.75 -3.48 -63.01
CA PRO A 322 -4.77 -2.29 -63.86
C PRO A 322 -5.26 -1.01 -63.11
N THR A 323 -5.84 0.01 -63.74
CA THR A 323 -5.15 1.11 -64.48
C THR A 323 -6.11 2.31 -64.64
N GLY A 324 -5.64 3.55 -64.39
CA GLY A 324 -6.36 4.79 -64.71
C GLY A 324 -6.19 5.92 -63.69
N THR A 325 -5.78 7.17 -63.96
CA THR A 325 -5.02 7.90 -65.01
C THR A 325 -5.06 9.40 -64.60
N SER A 326 -4.05 10.23 -64.93
CA SER A 326 -3.91 11.67 -64.54
C SER A 326 -3.56 11.91 -63.05
N GLY A 327 -2.83 12.95 -62.61
CA GLY A 327 -2.13 14.06 -63.29
C GLY A 327 -1.05 14.69 -62.34
N PRO A 328 -0.15 15.60 -62.80
CA PRO A 328 1.18 15.76 -62.18
C PRO A 328 1.45 16.99 -61.29
N MET A 329 2.59 16.91 -60.58
CA MET A 329 3.36 17.95 -59.86
C MET A 329 2.79 18.62 -58.58
N GLN A 330 3.51 18.45 -57.46
CA GLN A 330 4.32 19.53 -56.87
C GLN A 330 5.37 19.01 -55.86
N ARG A 331 6.41 19.82 -55.58
CA ARG A 331 7.56 19.48 -54.73
C ARG A 331 7.66 20.48 -53.56
N LEU A 332 7.47 20.01 -52.33
CA LEU A 332 7.60 20.82 -51.11
C LEU A 332 8.55 20.09 -50.14
N GLN A 333 9.86 20.32 -50.23
CA GLN A 333 10.59 21.40 -49.52
C GLN A 333 10.39 21.35 -48.00
N LEU A 334 11.40 20.83 -47.28
CA LEU A 334 11.45 20.87 -45.81
C LEU A 334 11.62 22.33 -45.35
N SER A 335 10.58 22.90 -44.74
CA SER A 335 10.70 24.15 -44.01
C SER A 335 11.43 23.92 -42.68
N LYS A 336 12.55 24.63 -42.46
CA LYS A 336 13.35 24.51 -41.24
C LYS A 336 12.55 25.00 -40.04
N ALA A 337 12.06 24.08 -39.20
CA ALA A 337 11.38 24.40 -37.96
C ALA A 337 12.32 25.18 -37.02
N LYS A 338 12.06 26.49 -36.87
CA LYS A 338 12.84 27.41 -36.05
C LYS A 338 12.72 26.97 -34.58
N ARG A 339 13.81 26.45 -33.98
CA ARG A 339 13.85 26.05 -32.56
C ARG A 339 13.38 27.23 -31.70
N LYS A 340 12.14 27.15 -31.19
CA LYS A 340 11.55 28.12 -30.26
C LYS A 340 12.38 28.04 -28.98
N LYS A 341 13.15 29.09 -28.65
CA LYS A 341 13.87 29.17 -27.36
C LYS A 341 12.81 28.93 -26.25
N LEU A 342 12.90 27.79 -25.57
CA LEU A 342 12.40 27.69 -24.21
C LEU A 342 13.17 28.75 -23.42
N ARG A 343 12.45 29.64 -22.73
CA ARG A 343 13.10 30.51 -21.74
C ARG A 343 13.43 29.60 -20.57
N GLY A 344 14.70 29.21 -20.46
CA GLY A 344 15.18 28.44 -19.33
C GLY A 344 15.12 29.24 -18.03
N LEU A 345 15.46 28.59 -16.93
CA LEU A 345 15.67 29.27 -15.64
C LEU A 345 16.94 30.13 -15.65
N PHE A 346 17.87 29.82 -16.55
CA PHE A 346 19.11 30.53 -16.83
C PHE A 346 19.00 31.30 -18.15
N SER A 347 19.73 32.43 -18.27
CA SER A 347 19.65 33.40 -19.38
C SER A 347 20.84 33.37 -20.33
#